data_AF-A0A081NJE9-F1
#
_entry.id   AF-A0A081NJE9-F1
#
_cell.length_a   1.000
_cell.length_b   1.000
_cell.length_c   1.000
_cell.angle_alpha   90.00
_cell.angle_beta   90.00
_cell.angle_gamma   90.00
#
_symmetry.space_group_name_H-M   'P 1'
#
loop_
_entity.id
_entity.type
_entity.pdbx_description
1 polymer ?
#
loop_
_entity_poly.entity_id
_entity_poly.type
_entity_poly.pdbx_seq_one_letter_code
_entity_poly.pdbx_strand_id
1 'polypeptide(L)'
;MKRLFALILTSSLFLLGGCATIVDSVNEDPISMDPTERSWGNWIDDQTIETVAAVNINKADERFKDSRVKIVSFNGTVLLVGQVSSAELKNIAEETARNVDEVHKVYNELTIGSNASLLEQSNDSWLTTKVKANLIKSEELSADRIKINTEKGTVYLMGLSTPRQAQVAVDIVRNTGGVQKIVKVFEYTQ
;
A
#
# COMPACT_ATOMS: atom_id res chain seq x y z
N MET A 1 -8.69 -40.35 -43.74
CA MET A 1 -8.62 -40.20 -42.27
C MET A 1 -7.17 -40.20 -41.73
N LYS A 2 -6.29 -41.15 -42.09
CA LYS A 2 -4.89 -41.18 -41.61
C LYS A 2 -4.04 -39.95 -41.97
N ARG A 3 -4.23 -39.37 -43.16
CA ARG A 3 -3.53 -38.14 -43.60
C ARG A 3 -4.03 -36.85 -42.93
N LEU A 4 -5.28 -36.84 -42.48
CA LEU A 4 -5.88 -35.71 -41.76
C LEU A 4 -5.41 -35.70 -40.29
N PHE A 5 -5.28 -36.87 -39.69
CA PHE A 5 -4.73 -37.04 -38.35
C PHE A 5 -3.26 -36.64 -38.24
N ALA A 6 -2.45 -36.95 -39.28
CA ALA A 6 -1.06 -36.54 -39.36
C ALA A 6 -0.88 -35.00 -39.46
N LEU A 7 -1.78 -34.31 -40.18
CA LEU A 7 -1.75 -32.85 -40.36
C LEU A 7 -2.14 -32.09 -39.08
N ILE A 8 -3.07 -32.63 -38.30
CA ILE A 8 -3.48 -32.06 -37.01
C ILE A 8 -2.37 -32.26 -35.97
N LEU A 9 -1.71 -33.43 -35.96
CA LEU A 9 -0.60 -33.72 -35.04
C LEU A 9 0.65 -32.86 -35.30
N THR A 10 0.92 -32.49 -36.55
CA THR A 10 2.02 -31.57 -36.90
C THR A 10 1.72 -30.10 -36.59
N SER A 11 0.45 -29.69 -36.57
CA SER A 11 0.05 -28.32 -36.22
C SER A 11 0.18 -28.05 -34.71
N SER A 12 -0.09 -29.05 -33.88
CA SER A 12 0.08 -28.96 -32.42
C SER A 12 1.54 -28.81 -31.96
N LEU A 13 2.53 -29.11 -32.81
CA LEU A 13 3.95 -28.99 -32.49
C LEU A 13 4.49 -27.55 -32.59
N PHE A 14 3.80 -26.66 -33.33
CA PHE A 14 4.21 -25.25 -33.49
C PHE A 14 3.72 -24.33 -32.37
N LEU A 15 2.87 -24.81 -31.46
CA LEU A 15 2.35 -24.04 -30.32
C LEU A 15 3.20 -24.20 -29.05
N LEU A 16 4.32 -24.92 -29.12
CA LEU A 16 5.29 -25.08 -28.02
C LEU A 16 6.37 -23.98 -28.00
N GLY A 17 6.33 -23.01 -28.92
CA GLY A 17 7.10 -21.78 -28.82
C GLY A 17 6.55 -20.91 -27.69
N GLY A 18 7.02 -21.15 -26.46
CA GLY A 18 6.58 -20.44 -25.26
C GLY A 18 6.88 -18.94 -25.32
N CYS A 19 6.08 -18.15 -24.59
CA CYS A 19 6.16 -16.68 -24.51
C CYS A 19 7.54 -16.11 -24.12
N ALA A 20 8.48 -16.94 -23.67
CA ALA A 20 9.82 -16.53 -23.27
C ALA A 20 10.64 -15.93 -24.43
N THR A 21 10.46 -16.41 -25.67
CA THR A 21 11.22 -15.89 -26.82
C THR A 21 10.82 -14.47 -27.20
N ILE A 22 9.62 -14.03 -26.81
CA ILE A 22 9.13 -12.68 -27.09
C ILE A 22 9.81 -11.68 -26.16
N VAL A 23 9.96 -12.00 -24.87
CA VAL A 23 10.54 -11.09 -23.87
C VAL A 23 12.00 -10.74 -24.20
N ASP A 24 12.78 -11.73 -24.65
CA ASP A 24 14.18 -11.56 -25.06
C ASP A 24 14.30 -10.79 -26.39
N SER A 25 13.29 -10.87 -27.26
CA SER A 25 13.28 -10.17 -28.56
C SER A 25 12.89 -8.68 -28.48
N VAL A 26 12.28 -8.24 -27.38
CA VAL A 26 11.79 -6.87 -27.19
C VAL A 26 12.58 -6.06 -26.17
N ASN A 27 13.49 -6.69 -25.42
CA ASN A 27 14.38 -6.02 -24.48
C ASN A 27 15.83 -6.24 -24.92
N GLU A 28 16.53 -5.16 -25.26
CA GLU A 28 17.96 -5.22 -25.63
C GLU A 28 18.88 -5.22 -24.40
N ASP A 29 18.38 -4.75 -23.25
CA ASP A 29 19.11 -4.63 -21.98
C ASP A 29 18.63 -5.62 -20.90
N PRO A 30 19.49 -6.03 -19.94
CA PRO A 30 19.08 -6.80 -18.77
C PRO A 30 17.99 -6.10 -17.97
N ILE A 31 16.94 -6.83 -17.62
CA ILE A 31 15.86 -6.32 -16.77
C ILE A 31 16.44 -6.00 -15.38
N SER A 32 16.37 -4.74 -14.97
CA SER A 32 16.74 -4.27 -13.64
C SER A 32 15.52 -3.69 -12.92
N MET A 33 15.46 -3.84 -11.60
CA MET A 33 14.40 -3.24 -10.79
C MET A 33 14.89 -1.91 -10.24
N ASP A 34 14.10 -0.85 -10.40
CA ASP A 34 14.38 0.44 -9.75
C ASP A 34 14.16 0.27 -8.23
N PRO A 35 15.20 0.44 -7.40
CA PRO A 35 15.08 0.28 -5.95
C PRO A 35 14.15 1.32 -5.30
N THR A 36 13.80 2.39 -6.03
CA THR A 36 12.86 3.43 -5.60
C THR A 36 11.42 3.15 -6.05
N GLU A 37 11.18 2.05 -6.76
CA GLU A 37 9.85 1.60 -7.17
C GLU A 37 9.45 0.33 -6.44
N ARG A 38 8.16 0.26 -6.11
CA ARG A 38 7.59 -0.95 -5.54
C ARG A 38 7.38 -1.98 -6.63
N SER A 39 7.88 -3.20 -6.41
CA SER A 39 7.65 -4.32 -7.32
C SER A 39 6.17 -4.73 -7.37
N TRP A 40 5.78 -5.39 -8.46
CA TRP A 40 4.44 -5.99 -8.57
C TRP A 40 4.17 -7.07 -7.52
N GLY A 41 5.19 -7.86 -7.16
CA GLY A 41 5.09 -8.86 -6.09
C GLY A 41 4.75 -8.21 -4.76
N ASN A 42 5.54 -7.21 -4.36
CA ASN A 42 5.33 -6.50 -3.09
C ASN A 42 3.96 -5.81 -3.03
N TRP A 43 3.43 -5.35 -4.17
CA TRP A 43 2.06 -4.82 -4.20
C TRP A 43 1.00 -5.89 -3.90
N ILE A 44 1.14 -7.10 -4.45
CA ILE A 44 0.24 -8.23 -4.17
C ILE A 44 0.38 -8.64 -2.70
N ASP A 45 1.61 -8.72 -2.21
CA ASP A 45 1.91 -9.05 -0.81
C ASP A 45 1.28 -8.01 0.12
N ASP A 46 1.39 -6.71 -0.18
CA ASP A 46 0.74 -5.63 0.58
C ASP A 46 -0.79 -5.82 0.68
N GLN A 47 -1.46 -6.19 -0.42
CA GLN A 47 -2.91 -6.44 -0.40
C GLN A 47 -3.27 -7.68 0.41
N THR A 48 -2.41 -8.71 0.36
CA THR A 48 -2.55 -9.91 1.18
C THR A 48 -2.37 -9.59 2.66
N ILE A 49 -1.32 -8.83 3.02
CA ILE A 49 -1.06 -8.34 4.38
C ILE A 49 -2.25 -7.56 4.91
N GLU A 50 -2.76 -6.58 4.15
CA GLU A 50 -3.93 -5.77 4.55
C GLU A 50 -5.14 -6.65 4.86
N THR A 51 -5.42 -7.65 4.02
CA THR A 51 -6.55 -8.56 4.17
C THR A 51 -6.39 -9.48 5.38
N VAL A 52 -5.24 -10.14 5.50
CA VAL A 52 -4.95 -11.08 6.59
C VAL A 52 -4.92 -10.36 7.93
N ALA A 53 -4.24 -9.21 8.01
CA ALA A 53 -4.21 -8.39 9.21
C ALA A 53 -5.62 -7.94 9.63
N ALA A 54 -6.44 -7.46 8.68
CA ALA A 54 -7.81 -7.07 8.97
C ALA A 54 -8.63 -8.24 9.55
N VAL A 55 -8.54 -9.43 8.96
CA VAL A 55 -9.26 -10.61 9.45
C VAL A 55 -8.76 -11.04 10.82
N ASN A 56 -7.44 -11.11 11.00
CA ASN A 56 -6.83 -11.58 12.25
C ASN A 56 -7.11 -10.63 13.41
N ILE A 57 -6.99 -9.31 13.19
CA ILE A 57 -7.31 -8.29 14.20
C ILE A 57 -8.78 -8.44 14.63
N ASN A 58 -9.71 -8.53 13.68
CA ASN A 58 -11.13 -8.69 14.01
C ASN A 58 -11.44 -10.00 14.75
N LYS A 59 -10.62 -11.05 14.58
CA LYS A 59 -10.76 -12.32 15.29
C LYS A 59 -10.05 -12.35 16.63
N ALA A 60 -9.06 -11.49 16.85
CA ALA A 60 -8.28 -11.45 18.08
C ALA A 60 -9.12 -10.98 19.28
N ASP A 61 -10.08 -10.09 19.06
CA ASP A 61 -10.99 -9.60 20.10
C ASP A 61 -12.33 -9.12 19.49
N GLU A 62 -13.47 -9.49 20.08
CA GLU A 62 -14.78 -9.10 19.56
C GLU A 62 -15.04 -7.59 19.58
N ARG A 63 -14.37 -6.85 20.49
CA ARG A 63 -14.50 -5.39 20.59
C ARG A 63 -13.99 -4.64 19.35
N PHE A 64 -13.24 -5.31 18.47
CA PHE A 64 -12.87 -4.73 17.18
C PHE A 64 -14.07 -4.54 16.23
N LYS A 65 -15.18 -5.26 16.42
CA LYS A 65 -16.42 -5.06 15.64
C LYS A 65 -16.98 -3.65 15.79
N ASP A 66 -16.76 -3.03 16.95
CA ASP A 66 -17.18 -1.65 17.25
C ASP A 66 -16.07 -0.62 17.02
N SER A 67 -14.86 -1.08 16.67
CA SER A 67 -13.70 -0.22 16.44
C SER A 67 -13.51 0.05 14.96
N ARG A 68 -13.01 1.24 14.61
CA ARG A 68 -12.64 1.56 13.23
C ARG A 68 -11.13 1.47 13.07
N VAL A 69 -10.65 0.28 12.71
CA VAL A 69 -9.23 0.04 12.42
C VAL A 69 -9.04 -0.06 10.92
N LYS A 70 -8.27 0.87 10.35
CA LYS A 70 -7.83 0.80 8.95
C LYS A 70 -6.38 0.34 8.92
N ILE A 71 -6.13 -0.71 8.15
CA ILE A 71 -4.81 -1.26 7.91
C ILE A 71 -4.37 -0.80 6.53
N VAL A 72 -3.18 -0.22 6.45
CA VAL A 72 -2.56 0.20 5.19
C VAL A 72 -1.17 -0.41 5.13
N SER A 73 -0.86 -1.17 4.10
CA SER A 73 0.48 -1.72 3.85
C SER A 73 1.14 -1.03 2.67
N PHE A 74 2.45 -0.84 2.78
CA PHE A 74 3.33 -0.48 1.67
C PHE A 74 4.68 -1.16 1.87
N ASN A 75 5.09 -2.02 0.94
CA ASN A 75 6.37 -2.73 0.96
C ASN A 75 6.61 -3.54 2.26
N GLY A 76 5.56 -4.14 2.82
CA GLY A 76 5.62 -4.87 4.10
C GLY A 76 5.69 -3.97 5.35
N THR A 77 5.71 -2.64 5.18
CA THR A 77 5.47 -1.70 6.28
C THR A 77 3.97 -1.47 6.45
N VAL A 78 3.45 -1.87 7.61
CA VAL A 78 2.04 -1.72 7.99
C VAL A 78 1.83 -0.45 8.81
N LEU A 79 0.81 0.31 8.47
CA LEU A 79 0.28 1.44 9.22
C LEU A 79 -1.13 1.08 9.71
N LEU A 80 -1.32 1.16 11.04
CA LEU A 80 -2.62 1.03 11.69
C LEU A 80 -3.12 2.42 12.07
N VAL A 81 -4.29 2.81 11.57
CA VAL A 81 -4.91 4.11 11.85
C VAL A 81 -6.39 3.96 12.14
N GLY A 82 -6.95 4.95 12.83
CA GLY A 82 -8.36 4.96 13.24
C GLY A 82 -8.52 4.98 14.74
N GLN A 83 -9.56 4.33 15.24
CA GLN A 83 -9.97 4.43 16.64
C GLN A 83 -10.29 3.07 17.26
N VAL A 84 -9.88 2.93 18.51
CA VAL A 84 -10.18 1.80 19.39
C VAL A 84 -10.68 2.31 20.74
N SER A 85 -11.39 1.48 21.49
CA SER A 85 -11.98 1.85 22.78
C SER A 85 -10.98 1.83 23.95
N SER A 86 -9.81 1.20 23.79
CA SER A 86 -8.82 1.07 24.87
C SER A 86 -7.37 0.94 24.36
N ALA A 87 -6.41 1.20 25.26
CA ALA A 87 -4.99 0.97 25.00
C ALA A 87 -4.67 -0.53 24.81
N GLU A 88 -5.44 -1.41 25.44
CA GLU A 88 -5.32 -2.86 25.29
C GLU A 88 -5.61 -3.27 23.84
N LEU A 89 -6.73 -2.82 23.26
CA LEU A 89 -7.04 -3.11 21.86
C LEU A 89 -6.01 -2.51 20.90
N LYS A 90 -5.45 -1.34 21.25
CA LYS A 90 -4.35 -0.77 20.47
C LYS A 90 -3.14 -1.72 20.41
N ASN A 91 -2.78 -2.34 21.53
CA ASN A 91 -1.66 -3.28 21.59
C ASN A 91 -1.99 -4.60 20.88
N ILE A 92 -3.19 -5.15 21.08
CA ILE A 92 -3.64 -6.37 20.40
C ILE A 92 -3.59 -6.20 18.88
N ALA A 93 -4.06 -5.06 18.36
CA ALA A 93 -4.03 -4.77 16.93
C ALA A 93 -2.59 -4.75 16.38
N GLU A 94 -1.65 -4.14 17.11
CA GLU A 94 -0.25 -4.07 16.71
C GLU A 94 0.44 -5.43 16.74
N GLU A 95 0.29 -6.19 17.81
CA GLU A 95 0.87 -7.52 17.93
C GLU A 95 0.31 -8.46 16.87
N THR A 96 -1.01 -8.41 16.64
CA THR A 96 -1.67 -9.21 15.61
C THR A 96 -1.17 -8.86 14.22
N ALA A 97 -1.04 -7.57 13.89
CA ALA A 97 -0.51 -7.13 12.60
C ALA A 97 0.96 -7.53 12.42
N ARG A 98 1.77 -7.45 13.49
CA ARG A 98 3.20 -7.81 13.47
C ARG A 98 3.44 -9.29 13.19
N ASN A 99 2.50 -10.15 13.56
CA ASN A 99 2.57 -11.59 13.37
C ASN A 99 2.03 -12.06 12.00
N VAL A 100 1.64 -11.15 11.11
CA VAL A 100 1.27 -11.49 9.74
C VAL A 100 2.54 -11.69 8.92
N ASP A 101 2.57 -12.73 8.08
CA ASP A 101 3.69 -13.00 7.18
C ASP A 101 4.00 -11.79 6.28
N GLU A 102 5.29 -11.61 5.93
CA GLU A 102 5.80 -10.47 5.13
C GLU A 102 5.67 -9.08 5.79
N VAL A 103 5.20 -8.99 7.04
CA VAL A 103 5.23 -7.73 7.80
C VAL A 103 6.61 -7.48 8.38
N HIS A 104 7.27 -6.43 7.91
CA HIS A 104 8.60 -6.02 8.37
C HIS A 104 8.52 -5.01 9.52
N LYS A 105 7.52 -4.14 9.48
CA LYS A 105 7.38 -3.03 10.43
C LYS A 105 5.93 -2.64 10.61
N VAL A 106 5.56 -2.31 11.86
CA VAL A 106 4.23 -1.81 12.18
C VAL A 106 4.35 -0.41 12.79
N TYR A 107 3.62 0.54 12.23
CA TYR A 107 3.39 1.87 12.76
C TYR A 107 1.97 1.93 13.32
N ASN A 108 1.86 1.97 14.65
CA ASN A 108 0.57 1.95 15.34
C ASN A 108 0.11 3.35 15.75
N GLU A 109 -0.63 3.98 14.84
CA GLU A 109 -1.20 5.32 14.98
C GLU A 109 -2.70 5.28 15.34
N LEU A 110 -3.17 4.14 15.88
CA LEU A 110 -4.51 4.05 16.46
C LEU A 110 -4.65 5.02 17.63
N THR A 111 -5.81 5.66 17.69
CA THR A 111 -6.16 6.59 18.77
C THR A 111 -7.23 5.98 19.65
N ILE A 112 -7.20 6.31 20.94
CA ILE A 112 -8.21 5.83 21.89
C ILE A 112 -9.34 6.86 21.92
N GLY A 113 -10.56 6.43 21.61
CA GLY A 113 -11.73 7.30 21.62
C GLY A 113 -12.83 6.86 20.66
N SER A 114 -13.79 7.75 20.43
CA SER A 114 -14.92 7.48 19.54
C SER A 114 -14.49 7.46 18.07
N ASN A 115 -15.10 6.54 17.31
CA ASN A 115 -14.93 6.45 15.86
C ASN A 115 -15.24 7.79 15.18
N ALA A 116 -14.49 8.10 14.13
CA ALA A 116 -14.76 9.26 13.30
C ALA A 116 -16.19 9.21 12.73
N SER A 117 -16.93 10.31 12.86
CA SER A 117 -18.24 10.50 12.27
C SER A 117 -18.19 10.42 10.73
N LEU A 118 -19.33 10.17 10.09
CA LEU A 118 -19.41 10.13 8.62
C LEU A 118 -18.95 11.45 7.97
N LEU A 119 -19.21 12.58 8.62
CA LEU A 119 -18.78 13.90 8.16
C LEU A 119 -17.25 14.05 8.24
N GLU A 120 -16.63 13.64 9.36
CA GLU A 120 -15.17 13.63 9.49
C GLU A 120 -14.52 12.73 8.44
N GLN A 121 -15.07 11.53 8.22
CA GLN A 121 -14.57 10.60 7.21
C GLN A 121 -14.70 11.15 5.78
N SER A 122 -15.78 11.88 5.49
CA SER A 122 -15.99 12.54 4.20
C SER A 122 -14.99 13.69 4.01
N ASN A 123 -14.73 14.47 5.07
CA ASN A 123 -13.72 15.52 5.08
C ASN A 123 -12.31 14.95 4.88
N ASP A 124 -11.97 13.84 5.53
CA ASP A 124 -10.68 13.16 5.36
C ASP A 124 -10.50 12.60 3.95
N SER A 125 -11.56 12.06 3.36
CA SER A 125 -11.53 11.57 1.96
C SER A 125 -11.31 12.74 0.99
N TRP A 126 -12.00 13.86 1.20
CA TRP A 126 -11.78 15.08 0.42
C TRP A 126 -10.37 15.65 0.61
N LEU A 127 -9.87 15.67 1.85
CA LEU A 127 -8.51 16.11 2.16
C LEU A 127 -7.47 15.21 1.48
N THR A 128 -7.65 13.89 1.52
CA THR A 128 -6.80 12.93 0.82
C THR A 128 -6.76 13.22 -0.68
N THR A 129 -7.91 13.46 -1.31
CA THR A 129 -7.99 13.80 -2.73
C THR A 129 -7.26 15.10 -3.05
N LYS A 130 -7.43 16.16 -2.23
CA LYS A 130 -6.69 17.42 -2.40
C LYS A 130 -5.18 17.22 -2.30
N VAL A 131 -4.72 16.47 -1.29
CA VAL A 131 -3.29 16.16 -1.10
C VAL A 131 -2.74 15.41 -2.30
N LYS A 132 -3.43 14.36 -2.77
CA LYS A 132 -3.05 13.60 -3.97
C LYS A 132 -2.97 14.50 -5.20
N ALA A 133 -3.96 15.35 -5.42
CA ALA A 133 -3.98 16.28 -6.55
C ALA A 133 -2.83 17.29 -6.51
N ASN A 134 -2.40 17.72 -5.32
CA ASN A 134 -1.24 18.61 -5.18
C ASN A 134 0.08 17.87 -5.40
N LEU A 135 0.20 16.61 -4.95
CA LEU A 135 1.40 15.80 -5.14
C LEU A 135 1.62 15.43 -6.61
N ILE A 136 0.56 15.10 -7.35
CA ILE A 136 0.62 14.77 -8.79
C ILE A 136 1.19 15.93 -9.64
N LYS A 137 1.06 17.18 -9.17
CA LYS A 137 1.59 18.35 -9.87
C LYS A 137 3.11 18.52 -9.70
N SER A 138 3.74 17.74 -8.82
CA SER A 138 5.17 17.80 -8.59
C SER A 138 5.91 16.97 -9.62
N GLU A 139 6.83 17.57 -10.37
CA GLU A 139 7.72 16.86 -11.29
C GLU A 139 8.80 16.04 -10.55
N GLU A 140 9.03 16.33 -9.26
CA GLU A 140 10.02 15.64 -8.42
C GLU A 140 9.46 14.35 -7.78
N LEU A 141 8.14 14.15 -7.79
CA LEU A 141 7.46 13.05 -7.11
C LEU A 141 6.55 12.28 -8.05
N SER A 142 6.80 10.98 -8.21
CA SER A 142 5.87 10.10 -8.90
C SER A 142 4.73 9.71 -7.95
N ALA A 143 3.49 9.90 -8.39
CA ALA A 143 2.29 9.75 -7.56
C ALA A 143 2.00 8.31 -7.10
N ASP A 144 2.54 7.35 -7.84
CA ASP A 144 2.54 5.91 -7.61
C ASP A 144 3.52 5.46 -6.52
N ARG A 145 4.52 6.29 -6.19
CA ARG A 145 5.55 5.98 -5.19
C ARG A 145 5.16 6.34 -3.76
N ILE A 146 4.11 7.16 -3.58
CA ILE A 146 3.65 7.63 -2.27
C ILE A 146 2.20 7.23 -2.04
N LYS A 147 1.98 6.32 -1.09
CA LYS A 147 0.65 5.98 -0.59
C LYS A 147 0.25 6.95 0.51
N ILE A 148 -0.91 7.59 0.34
CA ILE A 148 -1.43 8.60 1.27
C ILE A 148 -2.71 8.08 1.91
N ASN A 149 -2.79 8.19 3.23
CA ASN A 149 -4.03 8.01 3.97
C ASN A 149 -4.25 9.20 4.91
N THR A 150 -5.50 9.58 5.14
CA THR A 150 -5.86 10.63 6.09
C THR A 150 -6.82 10.07 7.14
N GLU A 151 -6.64 10.49 8.40
CA GLU A 151 -7.53 10.18 9.52
C GLU A 151 -7.59 11.35 10.49
N LYS A 152 -8.79 11.89 10.74
CA LYS A 152 -9.06 13.06 11.60
C LYS A 152 -8.10 14.21 11.32
N GLY A 153 -7.95 14.59 10.04
CA GLY A 153 -7.05 15.67 9.61
C GLY A 153 -5.54 15.37 9.71
N THR A 154 -5.15 14.18 10.19
CA THR A 154 -3.75 13.72 10.15
C THR A 154 -3.49 13.01 8.82
N VAL A 155 -2.48 13.47 8.09
CA VAL A 155 -2.04 12.87 6.83
C VAL A 155 -0.84 11.97 7.08
N TYR A 156 -0.97 10.72 6.66
CA TYR A 156 0.08 9.70 6.72
C TYR A 156 0.65 9.51 5.32
N LEU A 157 1.96 9.69 5.20
CA LEU A 157 2.70 9.53 3.95
C LEU A 157 3.55 8.27 4.05
N MET A 158 3.24 7.28 3.21
CA MET A 158 3.96 6.01 3.09
C MET A 158 4.62 5.90 1.73
N GLY A 159 5.78 5.27 1.62
CA GLY A 159 6.43 5.06 0.33
C GLY A 159 7.91 4.76 0.43
N LEU A 160 8.50 4.37 -0.70
CA LEU A 160 9.95 4.34 -0.92
C LEU A 160 10.37 5.72 -1.41
N SER A 161 11.31 6.36 -0.73
CA SER A 161 11.66 7.75 -1.05
C SER A 161 13.05 8.10 -0.57
N THR A 162 13.76 8.96 -1.31
CA THR A 162 14.95 9.62 -0.76
C THR A 162 14.56 10.64 0.32
N PRO A 163 15.46 11.00 1.24
CA PRO A 163 15.20 12.05 2.23
C PRO A 163 14.73 13.37 1.60
N ARG A 164 15.27 13.72 0.42
CA ARG A 164 14.88 14.91 -0.33
C ARG A 164 13.44 14.83 -0.83
N GLN A 165 13.07 13.74 -1.51
CA GLN A 165 11.71 13.54 -2.02
C GLN A 165 10.67 13.51 -0.88
N ALA A 166 10.97 12.83 0.22
CA ALA A 166 10.09 12.83 1.39
C ALA A 166 9.88 14.24 1.95
N GLN A 167 10.92 15.08 1.94
CA GLN A 167 10.81 16.47 2.38
C GLN A 167 9.92 17.29 1.44
N VAL A 168 10.08 17.14 0.12
CA VAL A 168 9.22 17.79 -0.88
C VAL A 168 7.76 17.38 -0.69
N ALA A 169 7.49 16.09 -0.47
CA ALA A 169 6.13 15.58 -0.23
C ALA A 169 5.51 16.21 1.03
N VAL A 170 6.30 16.31 2.11
CA VAL A 170 5.87 16.94 3.37
C VAL A 170 5.54 18.42 3.16
N ASP A 171 6.34 19.15 2.39
CA ASP A 171 6.12 20.58 2.15
C ASP A 171 4.86 20.82 1.30
N ILE A 172 4.59 19.97 0.31
CA ILE A 172 3.33 19.99 -0.46
C ILE A 172 2.12 19.73 0.46
N VAL A 173 2.21 18.72 1.31
CA VAL A 173 1.13 18.34 2.23
C VAL A 173 0.89 19.44 3.26
N ARG A 174 1.95 20.02 3.82
CA ARG A 174 1.89 21.13 4.80
C ARG A 174 1.15 22.34 4.26
N ASN A 175 1.30 22.64 2.97
CA ASN A 175 0.64 23.76 2.31
C ASN A 175 -0.80 23.45 1.87
N THR A 176 -1.31 22.24 2.13
CA THR A 176 -2.68 21.86 1.79
C THR A 176 -3.64 22.21 2.91
N GLY A 177 -4.61 23.08 2.63
CA GLY A 177 -5.61 23.52 3.62
C GLY A 177 -6.42 22.37 4.22
N GLY A 178 -6.47 22.31 5.55
CA GLY A 178 -7.18 21.28 6.33
C GLY A 178 -6.28 20.21 6.96
N VAL A 179 -4.99 20.17 6.62
CA VAL A 179 -4.02 19.29 7.28
C VAL A 179 -3.73 19.79 8.70
N GLN A 180 -3.84 18.90 9.68
CA GLN A 180 -3.57 19.21 11.10
C GLN A 180 -2.24 18.63 11.58
N LYS A 181 -1.89 17.43 11.11
CA LYS A 181 -0.66 16.73 11.46
C LYS A 181 -0.17 15.94 10.26
N ILE A 182 1.14 15.77 10.16
CA ILE A 182 1.78 14.94 9.13
C ILE A 182 2.59 13.86 9.85
N VAL A 183 2.37 12.60 9.47
CA VAL A 183 3.16 11.45 9.94
C VAL A 183 3.89 10.85 8.75
N LYS A 184 5.22 10.74 8.88
CA LYS A 184 6.11 10.23 7.85
C LYS A 184 6.36 8.75 8.12
N VAL A 185 5.95 7.91 7.18
CA VAL A 185 6.07 6.44 7.22
C VAL A 185 6.83 6.01 5.95
N PHE A 186 7.94 6.70 5.67
CA PHE A 186 8.78 6.41 4.52
C PHE A 186 9.84 5.37 4.86
N GLU A 187 10.11 4.50 3.88
CA GLU A 187 11.32 3.71 3.80
C GLU A 187 12.34 4.50 2.96
N TYR A 188 13.46 4.86 3.58
CA TYR A 188 14.46 5.70 2.93
C TYR A 188 15.41 4.87 2.08
N THR A 189 15.40 5.13 0.77
CA THR A 189 16.38 4.58 -0.17
C THR A 189 17.61 5.50 -0.23
N GLN A 190 18.78 4.94 -0.56
CA GLN A 190 20.01 5.72 -0.74
C GLN A 190 19.94 6.63 -1.95
#